data_AF-A0A8T3KP75-F1
#
_entry.id   AF-A0A8T3KP75-F1
#
_cell.length_a   1.000
_cell.length_b   1.000
_cell.length_c   1.000
_cell.angle_alpha   90.00
_cell.angle_beta   90.00
_cell.angle_gamma   90.00
#
_symmetry.space_group_name_H-M   'P 1'
#
loop_
_entity.id
_entity.type
_entity.pdbx_description
1 polymer ?
#
loop_
_entity_poly.entity_id
_entity_poly.type
_entity_poly.pdbx_seq_one_letter_code
_entity_poly.pdbx_strand_id
1 'polypeptide(L)'
;MDLNNELKEIALRNGISYFGVAELSAVQDVLREQGGDDVTGYPYAISLGIALIHPYDARKCERYFDSMKEKGELEVCGLCLYVCPFGRKHK
;
A
#
# COMPACT_ATOMS: atom_id res chain seq x y z
N MET A 1 -9.62 -18.43 -17.84
CA MET A 1 -9.92 -17.57 -16.67
C MET A 1 -9.38 -16.19 -16.99
N ASP A 2 -10.08 -15.15 -16.59
CA ASP A 2 -9.66 -13.75 -16.76
C ASP A 2 -8.52 -13.42 -15.77
N LEU A 3 -7.46 -12.75 -16.24
CA LEU A 3 -6.23 -12.48 -15.47
C LEU A 3 -6.52 -11.70 -14.18
N ASN A 4 -7.45 -10.74 -14.24
CA ASN A 4 -7.84 -9.96 -13.08
C ASN A 4 -8.48 -10.82 -11.99
N ASN A 5 -9.27 -11.83 -12.39
CA ASN A 5 -9.83 -12.79 -11.44
C ASN A 5 -8.75 -13.68 -10.83
N GLU A 6 -7.76 -14.13 -11.61
CA GLU A 6 -6.64 -14.91 -11.06
C GLU A 6 -5.83 -14.12 -10.03
N LEU A 7 -5.49 -12.86 -10.35
CA LEU A 7 -4.79 -11.95 -9.44
C LEU A 7 -5.60 -11.69 -8.17
N LYS A 8 -6.91 -11.48 -8.29
CA LYS A 8 -7.82 -11.32 -7.16
C LYS A 8 -7.81 -12.55 -6.25
N GLU A 9 -7.94 -13.75 -6.82
CA GLU A 9 -7.93 -15.00 -6.06
C GLU A 9 -6.60 -15.25 -5.36
N ILE A 10 -5.47 -14.88 -5.99
CA ILE A 10 -4.15 -14.92 -5.33
C ILE A 10 -4.11 -13.92 -4.17
N ALA A 11 -4.55 -12.68 -4.38
CA ALA A 11 -4.53 -11.64 -3.35
C ALA A 11 -5.36 -12.04 -2.12
N LEU A 12 -6.61 -12.45 -2.33
CA LEU A 12 -7.53 -12.84 -1.25
C LEU A 12 -6.99 -14.03 -0.44
N ARG A 13 -6.42 -15.04 -1.13
CA ARG A 13 -5.78 -16.19 -0.46
C ARG A 13 -4.58 -15.82 0.40
N ASN A 14 -3.94 -14.68 0.14
CA ASN A 14 -2.78 -14.17 0.89
C ASN A 14 -3.15 -13.10 1.93
N GLY A 15 -4.44 -12.97 2.29
CA GLY A 15 -4.88 -12.10 3.38
C GLY A 15 -5.18 -10.65 2.98
N ILE A 16 -5.18 -10.34 1.68
CA ILE A 16 -5.71 -9.06 1.19
C ILE A 16 -7.22 -9.03 1.37
N SER A 17 -7.75 -7.90 1.84
CA SER A 17 -9.20 -7.69 2.06
C SER A 17 -9.88 -7.00 0.89
N TYR A 18 -9.15 -6.14 0.17
CA TYR A 18 -9.63 -5.35 -0.95
C TYR A 18 -8.67 -5.45 -2.12
N PHE A 19 -9.18 -5.65 -3.33
CA PHE A 19 -8.41 -5.77 -4.56
C PHE A 19 -9.06 -4.92 -5.66
N GLY A 20 -8.27 -4.14 -6.38
CA GLY A 20 -8.72 -3.35 -7.51
C GLY A 20 -7.65 -3.22 -8.58
N VAL A 21 -8.09 -3.17 -9.85
CA VAL A 21 -7.24 -2.92 -11.01
C VAL A 21 -7.78 -1.70 -11.74
N ALA A 22 -6.89 -0.77 -12.09
CA ALA A 22 -7.21 0.41 -12.89
C ALA A 22 -6.40 0.38 -14.20
N GLU A 23 -7.05 0.73 -15.30
CA GLU A 23 -6.42 1.00 -16.60
C GLU A 23 -6.00 2.48 -16.61
N LEU A 24 -4.74 2.75 -16.98
CA LEU A 24 -4.10 4.06 -16.84
C LEU A 24 -3.46 4.56 -18.14
N SER A 25 -3.65 3.89 -19.29
CA SER A 25 -3.07 4.31 -20.56
C SER A 25 -3.51 5.73 -20.96
N ALA A 26 -4.74 6.12 -20.60
CA ALA A 26 -5.29 7.43 -20.92
C ALA A 26 -4.76 8.59 -20.05
N VAL A 27 -4.01 8.29 -18.98
CA VAL A 27 -3.59 9.29 -17.98
C VAL A 27 -2.07 9.28 -17.73
N GLN A 28 -1.28 8.75 -18.67
CA GLN A 28 0.18 8.65 -18.54
C GLN A 28 0.86 10.00 -18.31
N ASP A 29 0.39 11.07 -18.96
CA ASP A 29 0.94 12.41 -18.76
C ASP A 29 0.73 12.89 -17.32
N VAL A 30 -0.45 12.63 -16.74
CA VAL A 30 -0.76 12.97 -15.33
C VAL A 30 0.08 12.14 -14.37
N LEU A 31 0.30 10.86 -14.68
CA LEU A 31 1.18 9.99 -13.87
C LEU A 31 2.63 10.48 -13.88
N ARG A 32 3.13 10.93 -15.03
CA ARG A 32 4.47 11.50 -15.12
C ARG A 32 4.59 12.77 -14.28
N GLU A 33 3.61 13.66 -14.34
CA GLU A 33 3.61 14.91 -13.55
C GLU A 33 3.62 14.65 -12.04
N GLN A 34 2.89 13.64 -11.56
CA GLN A 34 2.74 13.36 -10.13
C GLN A 34 3.75 12.35 -9.59
N GLY A 35 4.13 11.35 -10.38
CA GLY A 35 4.92 10.19 -9.97
C GLY A 35 6.27 10.07 -10.66
N GLY A 36 6.60 10.97 -11.59
CA GLY A 36 7.85 10.96 -12.33
C GLY A 36 7.92 9.89 -13.42
N ASP A 37 9.10 9.79 -14.04
CA ASP A 37 9.32 8.87 -15.16
C ASP A 37 9.31 7.39 -14.74
N ASP A 38 9.61 7.07 -13.48
CA ASP A 38 9.74 5.69 -12.98
C ASP A 38 8.43 4.89 -13.04
N VAL A 39 7.29 5.56 -13.02
CA VAL A 39 5.95 4.94 -13.13
C VAL A 39 5.35 5.11 -14.52
N THR A 40 6.02 5.85 -15.40
CA THR A 40 5.57 6.11 -16.77
C THR A 40 5.80 4.86 -17.63
N GLY A 41 4.80 4.47 -18.43
CA GLY A 41 4.86 3.28 -19.27
C GLY A 41 4.22 2.03 -18.66
N TYR A 42 3.70 2.12 -17.43
CA TYR A 42 2.84 1.08 -16.85
C TYR A 42 1.37 1.43 -17.11
N PRO A 43 0.65 0.66 -17.97
CA PRO A 43 -0.72 0.96 -18.34
C PRO A 43 -1.75 0.48 -17.31
N TYR A 44 -1.33 -0.22 -16.25
CA TYR A 44 -2.24 -0.73 -15.23
C TYR A 44 -1.68 -0.47 -13.84
N ALA A 45 -2.58 -0.15 -12.91
CA ALA A 45 -2.29 -0.14 -11.47
C ALA A 45 -3.09 -1.21 -10.75
N ILE A 46 -2.44 -1.88 -9.80
CA ILE A 46 -3.07 -2.83 -8.89
C ILE A 46 -3.06 -2.21 -7.49
N SER A 47 -4.22 -2.10 -6.87
CA SER A 47 -4.38 -1.64 -5.50
C SER A 47 -4.77 -2.81 -4.59
N LEU A 48 -4.02 -3.01 -3.52
CA LEU A 48 -4.26 -4.03 -2.51
C LEU A 48 -4.51 -3.35 -1.16
N GLY A 49 -5.63 -3.68 -0.51
CA GLY A 49 -5.98 -3.15 0.80
C GLY A 49 -6.17 -4.26 1.82
N ILE A 50 -5.68 -4.05 3.04
CA ILE A 50 -5.93 -4.95 4.17
C ILE A 50 -6.76 -4.21 5.20
N ALA A 51 -7.90 -4.79 5.57
CA ALA A 51 -8.74 -4.28 6.63
C ALA A 51 -8.07 -4.54 7.99
N LEU A 52 -7.89 -3.48 8.77
CA LEU A 52 -7.32 -3.58 10.11
C LEU A 52 -8.34 -4.17 11.08
N ILE A 53 -7.98 -5.28 11.72
CA ILE A 53 -8.81 -5.97 12.73
C ILE A 53 -8.84 -5.16 14.05
N HIS A 54 -7.83 -4.31 14.28
CA HIS A 54 -7.71 -3.48 15.47
C HIS A 54 -7.53 -2.00 15.12
N PRO A 55 -8.03 -1.07 15.96
CA PRO A 55 -7.78 0.34 15.79
C PRO A 55 -6.28 0.63 15.76
N TYR A 56 -5.85 1.30 14.70
CA TYR A 56 -4.50 1.77 14.52
C TYR A 56 -4.38 3.22 15.00
N ASP A 57 -3.40 3.50 15.86
CA ASP A 57 -3.11 4.87 16.31
C ASP A 57 -2.23 5.57 15.27
N ALA A 58 -2.88 6.26 14.33
CA ALA A 58 -2.20 6.95 13.23
C ALA A 58 -1.12 7.93 13.70
N ARG A 59 -1.33 8.60 14.84
CA ARG A 59 -0.37 9.56 15.41
C ARG A 59 0.93 8.88 15.86
N LYS A 60 0.86 7.65 16.37
CA LYS A 60 2.06 6.90 16.75
C LYS A 60 2.87 6.47 15.53
N CYS A 61 2.21 6.16 14.43
CA CYS A 61 2.89 5.82 13.19
C CYS A 61 3.51 7.04 12.51
N GLU A 62 2.79 8.17 12.48
CA GLU A 62 3.32 9.44 11.99
C GLU A 62 4.62 9.81 12.71
N ARG A 63 4.61 9.80 14.05
CA ARG A 63 5.83 10.02 14.86
C ARG A 63 6.94 9.02 14.57
N TYR A 64 6.60 7.79 14.22
CA TYR A 64 7.60 6.78 13.86
C TYR A 64 8.21 7.10 12.48
N PHE A 65 7.40 7.51 11.50
CA PHE A 65 7.89 7.97 10.20
C PHE A 65 8.77 9.21 10.32
N ASP A 66 8.40 10.20 11.14
CA ASP A 66 9.25 11.35 11.42
C ASP A 66 10.64 10.91 11.92
N SER A 67 10.67 9.95 12.87
CA SER A 67 11.93 9.43 13.41
C SER A 67 12.76 8.61 12.41
N MET A 68 12.13 8.01 11.40
CA MET A 68 12.80 7.32 10.29
C MET A 68 13.39 8.35 9.32
N LYS A 69 12.62 9.39 9.00
CA LYS A 69 13.05 10.51 8.15
C LYS A 69 14.27 11.22 8.72
N GLU A 70 14.28 11.49 10.02
CA GLU A 70 15.42 12.08 10.73
C GLU A 70 16.71 11.24 10.61
N LYS A 71 16.57 9.92 10.42
CA LYS A 71 17.69 8.98 10.22
C LYS A 71 18.05 8.77 8.75
N GLY A 72 17.35 9.42 7.82
CA GLY A 72 17.51 9.22 6.38
C GLY A 72 16.98 7.88 5.88
N GLU A 73 16.11 7.21 6.65
CA GLU A 73 15.43 5.98 6.24
C GLU A 73 14.20 6.30 5.37
N LEU A 74 13.78 5.35 4.53
CA LEU A 74 12.54 5.48 3.77
C LEU A 74 11.33 5.51 4.72
N GLU A 75 10.39 6.45 4.52
CA GLU A 75 9.18 6.64 5.34
C GLU A 75 8.12 5.54 5.14
N VAL A 76 8.56 4.30 4.94
CA VAL A 76 7.72 3.11 4.74
C VAL A 76 8.24 1.98 5.63
N CYS A 77 7.54 1.71 6.73
CA CYS A 77 7.96 0.67 7.67
C CYS A 77 7.49 -0.73 7.26
N GLY A 78 6.40 -0.83 6.49
CA GLY A 78 5.76 -2.10 6.14
C GLY A 78 5.13 -2.85 7.34
N LEU A 79 5.13 -2.26 8.54
CA LEU A 79 4.74 -2.95 9.78
C LEU A 79 3.23 -2.92 10.05
N CYS A 80 2.47 -2.04 9.37
CA CYS A 80 1.09 -1.64 9.70
C CYS A 80 0.07 -2.79 9.84
N LEU A 81 0.36 -3.99 9.33
CA LEU A 81 -0.64 -5.04 9.14
C LEU A 81 -0.48 -6.28 10.03
N TYR A 82 0.70 -6.54 10.61
CA TYR A 82 0.91 -7.79 11.36
C TYR A 82 1.86 -7.66 12.56
N VAL A 83 2.90 -6.84 12.42
CA VAL A 83 4.00 -6.71 13.39
C VAL A 83 4.10 -5.34 14.01
N CYS A 84 3.23 -4.38 13.62
CA CYS A 84 3.25 -3.03 14.15
C CYS A 84 3.17 -3.06 15.68
N PRO A 85 4.22 -2.62 16.39
CA PRO A 85 4.21 -2.60 17.86
C PRO A 85 3.14 -1.65 18.40
N PHE A 86 2.71 -0.67 17.60
CA PHE A 86 1.68 0.31 17.97
C PHE A 86 0.25 -0.12 17.63
N GLY A 87 0.08 -1.16 16.79
CA GLY A 87 -1.23 -1.67 16.35
C GLY A 87 -1.76 -2.82 17.21
N ARG A 88 -0.93 -3.41 18.07
CA ARG A 88 -1.36 -4.45 19.02
C ARG A 88 -1.86 -3.79 20.31
N LYS A 89 -3.07 -4.13 20.76
CA LYS A 89 -3.46 -3.86 22.15
C LYS A 89 -2.49 -4.65 23.04
N HIS A 90 -1.66 -3.96 23.82
CA HIS A 90 -1.03 -4.59 24.98
C HIS A 90 -2.17 -5.06 25.90
N LYS A 91 -2.24 -6.37 26.14
CA LYS A 91 -3.07 -6.93 27.20
C LYS A 91 -2.56 -6.48 28.55
#